data_AF-A0A0R3SMJ4-F1
#
_entry.id   AF-A0A0R3SMJ4-F1
#
_cell.length_a   1.000
_cell.length_b   1.000
_cell.length_c   1.000
_cell.angle_alpha   90.00
_cell.angle_beta   90.00
_cell.angle_gamma   90.00
#
_symmetry.space_group_name_H-M   'P 1'
#
loop_
_entity.id
_entity.type
_entity.pdbx_description
1 polymer ?
#
loop_
_entity_poly.entity_id
_entity_poly.type
_entity_poly.pdbx_seq_one_letter_code
_entity_poly.pdbx_strand_id
1 'polypeptide(L)' 'MSLGVCKRETELLPPSGWSLLPPMIEERSRCAAFNIPPSDAPVIGGTESDELHLRSTELLTGRSGEEGGRGGEKW' A
#
# COMPACT_ATOMS: atom_id res chain seq x y z
N MET A 1 -6.37 -0.81 -28.29
CA MET A 1 -6.68 -0.26 -26.95
C MET A 1 -5.39 -0.31 -26.16
N SER A 2 -4.80 0.83 -25.79
CA SER A 2 -3.59 0.85 -24.96
C SER A 2 -4.02 0.57 -23.53
N LEU A 3 -3.53 -0.52 -22.94
CA LEU A 3 -3.63 -0.72 -21.49
C LEU A 3 -2.70 0.31 -20.83
N GLY A 4 -3.17 0.93 -19.74
CA GLY A 4 -2.44 1.97 -19.04
C GLY A 4 -1.12 1.46 -18.45
N VAL A 5 -0.18 2.37 -18.22
CA VAL A 5 1.10 2.06 -17.57
C VAL A 5 0.86 1.71 -16.10
N CYS A 6 1.36 0.56 -15.63
CA CYS A 6 1.37 0.24 -14.20
C CYS A 6 2.32 1.19 -13.47
N LYS A 7 1.95 1.60 -12.26
CA LYS A 7 2.77 2.48 -11.41
C LYS A 7 2.83 1.91 -10.01
N ARG A 8 3.92 2.18 -9.30
CA ARG A 8 4.03 1.93 -7.84
C ARG A 8 3.39 3.07 -7.09
N GLU A 9 2.09 2.97 -6.85
CA GLU A 9 1.36 3.97 -6.09
C GLU A 9 0.43 3.27 -5.10
N THR A 10 0.29 3.84 -3.92
CA THR A 10 -0.59 3.32 -2.88
C THR A 10 -1.34 4.50 -2.29
N GLU A 11 -2.67 4.41 -2.33
CA GLU A 11 -3.56 5.47 -1.87
C GLU A 11 -4.50 4.92 -0.79
N LEU A 12 -4.66 5.68 0.29
CA LEU A 12 -5.63 5.43 1.35
C LEU A 12 -6.76 6.45 1.22
N LEU A 13 -8.03 6.03 1.38
CA LEU A 13 -9.19 6.93 1.42
C LEU A 13 -9.76 7.04 2.85
N PRO A 14 -9.21 7.90 3.73
CA PRO A 14 -9.86 8.29 4.97
C PRO A 14 -11.08 9.21 4.67
N PRO A 15 -11.99 9.42 5.66
CA PRO A 15 -13.16 10.30 5.49
C PRO A 15 -12.83 11.74 5.05
N SER A 16 -11.58 12.17 5.20
CA SER A 16 -11.04 13.49 4.85
C SER A 16 -10.51 13.61 3.41
N GLY A 17 -10.58 12.56 2.59
CA GLY A 17 -10.03 12.53 1.22
C GLY A 17 -8.77 11.68 1.08
N TRP A 18 -8.26 11.51 -0.14
CA TRP A 18 -7.12 10.61 -0.42
C TRP A 18 -5.81 11.07 0.24
N SER A 19 -5.07 10.13 0.81
CA SER A 19 -3.69 10.34 1.28
C SER A 19 -2.74 9.37 0.60
N LEU A 20 -1.58 9.89 0.19
CA LEU A 20 -0.50 9.06 -0.36
C LEU A 20 0.11 8.21 0.76
N LEU A 21 0.24 6.92 0.49
CA LEU A 21 1.00 5.97 1.31
C LEU A 21 2.38 5.75 0.69
N PRO A 22 3.32 5.15 1.44
CA PRO A 22 4.53 4.62 0.84
C PRO A 22 4.18 3.75 -0.38
N PRO A 23 4.92 3.88 -1.49
CA PRO A 23 4.63 3.12 -2.70
C PRO A 23 4.84 1.61 -2.45
N MET A 24 4.09 0.79 -3.18
CA MET A 24 4.39 -0.63 -3.25
C MET A 24 5.83 -0.88 -3.74
N ILE A 25 6.46 -1.94 -3.24
CA ILE A 25 7.78 -2.41 -3.66
C ILE A 25 7.75 -2.79 -5.15
N GLU A 26 6.72 -3.55 -5.54
CA GLU A 26 6.49 -3.99 -6.93
C GLU A 26 5.41 -3.17 -7.62
N GLU A 27 5.50 -3.01 -8.94
CA GLU A 27 4.36 -2.50 -9.71
C GLU A 27 3.28 -3.57 -9.77
N ARG A 28 2.05 -3.24 -9.38
CA ARG A 28 0.95 -4.21 -9.39
C ARG A 28 -0.27 -3.66 -10.09
N SER A 29 -0.83 -4.45 -11.00
CA SER A 29 -2.21 -4.34 -11.46
C SER A 29 -2.93 -5.67 -11.24
N ARG A 30 -4.26 -5.67 -11.16
CA ARG A 30 -5.08 -6.91 -11.03
C ARG A 30 -4.69 -7.82 -9.84
N CYS A 31 -4.09 -7.27 -8.79
CA CYS A 31 -3.69 -8.01 -7.59
C CYS A 31 -4.88 -8.26 -6.65
N ALA A 32 -4.75 -9.23 -5.76
CA ALA A 32 -5.67 -9.41 -4.65
C ALA A 32 -5.14 -8.66 -3.42
N ALA A 33 -5.98 -7.86 -2.76
CA ALA A 33 -5.65 -7.18 -1.51
C ALA A 33 -6.77 -7.40 -0.50
N PHE A 34 -6.42 -7.65 0.77
CA PHE A 34 -7.39 -7.79 1.84
C PHE A 34 -6.88 -7.15 3.13
N ASN A 35 -7.81 -6.71 3.98
CA ASN A 35 -7.48 -6.04 5.24
C ASN A 35 -7.27 -7.07 6.36
N ILE A 36 -6.17 -6.95 7.10
CA ILE A 36 -5.91 -7.62 8.36
C ILE A 36 -5.91 -6.55 9.47
N PRO A 37 -6.89 -6.54 10.37
CA PRO A 37 -6.90 -5.64 11.52
C PRO A 37 -5.64 -5.83 12.37
N PRO A 38 -5.04 -4.75 12.91
CA PRO A 38 -5.61 -3.40 13.01
C PRO A 38 -5.36 -2.45 11.83
N SER A 39 -4.37 -2.70 10.96
CA SER A 39 -3.94 -1.72 9.95
C SER A 39 -3.13 -2.28 8.78
N ASP A 40 -3.00 -3.60 8.69
CA ASP A 40 -2.18 -4.24 7.68
C ASP A 40 -3.02 -4.67 6.48
N ALA A 41 -2.46 -4.59 5.28
CA ALA A 41 -3.09 -5.03 4.06
C ALA A 41 -2.08 -5.84 3.22
N PRO A 42 -2.08 -7.18 3.31
CA PRO A 42 -1.37 -8.01 2.35
C PRO A 42 -1.92 -7.84 0.94
N VAL A 43 -1.00 -7.71 0.00
CA VAL A 43 -1.24 -7.66 -1.44
C VAL A 43 -0.55 -8.85 -2.08
N ILE A 44 -1.30 -9.67 -2.82
CA ILE A 44 -0.83 -10.93 -3.40
C ILE A 44 -0.92 -10.86 -4.92
N GLY A 45 0.19 -11.22 -5.56
CA GLY A 45 0.28 -11.37 -7.02
C GLY A 45 -0.06 -10.10 -7.78
N GLY A 46 -0.73 -10.27 -8.91
CA GLY A 46 -1.01 -9.22 -9.88
C GLY A 46 -0.12 -9.34 -11.12
N THR A 47 -0.16 -8.30 -11.95
CA THR A 47 0.56 -8.19 -13.21
C THR A 47 1.37 -6.90 -13.24
N GLU A 48 2.63 -6.99 -13.65
CA GLU A 48 3.47 -5.84 -13.96
C GLU A 48 3.04 -5.18 -15.29
N SER A 49 3.65 -4.03 -15.62
CA SER A 49 3.34 -3.27 -16.83
C SER A 49 3.68 -4.02 -18.13
N ASP A 50 4.45 -5.09 -18.07
CA ASP A 50 4.76 -6.01 -19.17
C ASP A 50 3.87 -7.27 -19.20
N GLU A 51 2.79 -7.29 -18.41
CA GLU A 51 1.85 -8.42 -18.26
C GLU A 51 2.48 -9.69 -17.63
N LEU A 52 3.67 -9.59 -17.04
CA LEU A 52 4.24 -10.68 -16.26
C LEU A 52 3.48 -10.87 -14.95
N HIS A 53 3.16 -12.13 -14.65
CA HIS A 53 2.45 -12.48 -13.43
C HIS A 53 3.40 -12.49 -12.24
N LEU A 54 3.08 -11.68 -11.25
CA LEU A 54 3.80 -11.63 -9.98
C LEU A 54 3.50 -12.84 -9.12
N ARG A 55 4.56 -13.44 -8.57
CA ARG A 55 4.49 -14.50 -7.54
C ARG A 55 4.83 -13.98 -6.14
N SER A 56 4.98 -12.67 -6.01
CA SER A 56 5.34 -12.01 -4.75
C SER A 56 4.09 -11.62 -3.95
N THR A 57 4.28 -11.62 -2.64
CA THR A 57 3.36 -11.03 -1.66
C THR A 57 4.04 -9.86 -0.99
N GLU A 58 3.30 -8.80 -0.76
CA GLU A 58 3.75 -7.58 -0.10
C GLU A 58 2.80 -7.22 1.04
N LEU A 59 3.32 -6.62 2.11
CA LEU A 59 2.51 -6.18 3.25
C LEU A 59 2.51 -4.65 3.30
N LEU A 60 1.34 -4.05 3.08
CA LEU A 60 1.14 -2.62 3.26
C LEU A 60 0.73 -2.34 4.71
N THR A 61 1.60 -1.69 5.47
CA THR A 61 1.30 -1.27 6.84
C THR A 61 0.86 0.19 6.84
N GLY A 62 -0.37 0.45 7.28
CA GLY A 62 -0.84 1.82 7.50
C GLY A 62 -0.02 2.47 8.62
N ARG A 63 0.90 3.39 8.30
CA ARG A 63 1.50 4.26 9.33
C ARG A 63 0.40 5.21 9.77
N SER A 64 -0.28 4.87 10.88
CA SER A 64 -0.98 5.85 11.70
C SER A 64 -0.01 7.00 11.92
N GLY A 65 -0.33 8.18 11.42
CA GLY A 65 0.46 9.38 11.64
C GLY A 65 0.39 9.80 13.11
N GLU A 66 1.15 9.14 13.97
CA GLU A 66 1.68 9.72 15.20
C GLU A 66 3.17 9.95 15.00
N GLU A 67 3.52 10.92 14.17
CA GLU A 67 4.85 11.52 14.20
C GLU A 67 4.77 12.76 15.10
N GLY A 68 5.27 12.65 16.34
CA GLY A 68 5.64 13.83 17.13
C GLY A 68 5.11 13.96 18.57
N GLY A 69 4.90 12.87 19.30
CA GLY A 69 4.90 12.93 20.77
C GLY A 69 6.30 13.25 21.29
N ARG A 70 6.66 14.55 21.32
CA ARG A 70 7.89 15.06 21.95
C ARG A 70 7.94 14.59 23.41
N GLY A 71 9.12 14.11 23.80
CA GLY A 71 9.46 13.49 25.07
C GLY A 71 8.76 14.02 26.32
N GLY A 72 8.42 13.08 27.19
CA GLY A 72 8.08 13.28 28.59
C GLY A 72 8.39 12.00 29.34
N GLU A 73 9.54 11.99 30.01
CA GLU A 73 9.98 11.01 30.99
C GLU A 73 8.98 10.82 32.16
N LYS A 74 9.18 9.69 32.87
CA LYS A 74 8.51 9.16 34.08
C LYS A 74 7.26 8.33 33.78
N TRP A 75 7.17 7.09 34.24
CA TRP A 75 7.44 6.63 35.62
C TRP A 75 8.33 5.39 35.70
#